data_AF-A0A095B7S2-F1
#
_entry.id   AF-A0A095B7S2-F1
#
_cell.length_a   1.000
_cell.length_b   1.000
_cell.length_c   1.000
_cell.angle_alpha   90.00
_cell.angle_beta   90.00
_cell.angle_gamma   90.00
#
_symmetry.space_group_name_H-M   'P 1'
#
loop_
_entity.id
_entity.type
_entity.pdbx_description
1 polymer ?
#
loop_
_entity_poly.entity_id
_entity_poly.type
_entity_poly.pdbx_seq_one_letter_code
_entity_poly.pdbx_strand_id
1 'polypeptide(L)'
;MIRARAPASPLKFALLWGLPAALLSLFIAFMMMGAGHGWVTPFWFSLGGFVAFPVGIWALVAPARLHPRVYAALLLLALASDYQLYAMSDAEGWQYFQRAAPFSFFWLALWSLWQLAFLRAFLIALRDRAA
;
A
#
# COMPACT_ATOMS: atom_id res chain seq x y z
N MET A 1 -9.59 6.75 26.93
CA MET A 1 -9.62 6.33 25.51
C MET A 1 -10.36 7.37 24.69
N ILE A 2 -9.66 8.14 23.86
CA ILE A 2 -10.32 9.04 22.90
C ILE A 2 -10.85 8.19 21.75
N ARG A 3 -12.16 7.93 21.71
CA ARG A 3 -12.80 7.35 20.51
C ARG A 3 -12.74 8.41 19.43
N ALA A 4 -11.77 8.33 18.53
CA ALA A 4 -11.75 9.15 17.33
C ALA A 4 -13.10 8.97 16.60
N ARG A 5 -13.81 10.08 16.36
CA ARG A 5 -15.05 10.02 15.59
C ARG A 5 -14.72 9.52 14.18
N ALA A 6 -15.44 8.50 13.73
CA ALA A 6 -15.33 8.06 12.35
C ALA A 6 -15.67 9.23 11.41
N PRO A 7 -14.98 9.36 10.26
CA PRO A 7 -15.31 10.39 9.27
C PRO A 7 -16.75 10.22 8.79
N ALA A 8 -17.44 11.34 8.54
CA ALA A 8 -18.84 11.33 8.08
C ALA A 8 -19.05 10.54 6.77
N SER A 9 -18.03 10.45 5.92
CA SER A 9 -17.99 9.56 4.76
C SER A 9 -16.62 8.85 4.68
N PRO A 10 -16.53 7.59 5.14
CA PRO A 10 -15.31 6.78 5.07
C PRO A 10 -14.77 6.64 3.64
N LEU A 11 -15.66 6.51 2.65
CA LEU A 11 -15.28 6.43 1.25
C LEU A 11 -14.65 7.74 0.75
N LYS A 12 -15.29 8.89 1.02
CA LYS A 12 -14.73 10.19 0.63
C LYS A 12 -13.37 10.43 1.28
N PHE A 13 -13.24 10.08 2.56
CA PHE A 13 -11.96 10.18 3.28
C PHE A 13 -10.88 9.28 2.66
N ALA A 14 -11.23 8.04 2.34
CA ALA A 14 -10.33 7.09 1.69
C ALA A 14 -9.86 7.56 0.31
N LEU A 15 -10.75 8.13 -0.50
CA LEU A 15 -10.37 8.69 -1.80
C LEU A 15 -9.49 9.94 -1.65
N LEU A 16 -9.84 10.82 -0.71
CA LEU A 16 -9.10 12.07 -0.46
C LEU A 16 -7.65 11.84 -0.05
N TRP A 17 -7.38 10.77 0.71
CA TRP A 17 -6.03 10.47 1.18
C TRP A 17 -5.34 9.35 0.39
N GLY A 18 -6.11 8.41 -0.15
CA GLY A 18 -5.58 7.26 -0.87
C GLY A 18 -5.13 7.60 -2.28
N LEU A 19 -5.87 8.44 -3.01
CA LEU A 19 -5.48 8.83 -4.37
C LEU A 19 -4.19 9.67 -4.38
N PRO A 20 -3.99 10.67 -3.50
CA PRO A 20 -2.71 11.36 -3.43
C PRO A 20 -1.54 10.46 -3.05
N ALA A 21 -1.74 9.48 -2.15
CA ALA A 21 -0.69 8.52 -1.81
C ALA A 21 -0.31 7.63 -3.02
N ALA A 22 -1.30 7.17 -3.79
CA ALA A 22 -1.07 6.43 -5.03
C ALA A 22 -0.34 7.28 -6.09
N LEU A 23 -0.77 8.53 -6.28
CA LEU A 23 -0.13 9.48 -7.20
C LEU A 23 1.31 9.76 -6.80
N LEU A 24 1.58 9.97 -5.50
CA LEU A 24 2.92 10.19 -4.99
C LEU A 24 3.80 8.95 -5.21
N SER A 25 3.28 7.74 -4.96
CA SER A 25 3.99 6.48 -5.21
C SER A 25 4.34 6.33 -6.68
N LEU A 26 3.37 6.57 -7.57
CA LEU A 26 3.60 6.53 -9.03
C LEU A 26 4.60 7.59 -9.48
N PHE A 27 4.54 8.80 -8.93
CA PHE A 27 5.48 9.87 -9.26
C PHE A 27 6.93 9.49 -8.90
N ILE A 28 7.16 8.95 -7.70
CA ILE A 28 8.50 8.50 -7.30
C ILE A 28 8.96 7.34 -8.19
N ALA A 29 8.08 6.38 -8.47
CA ALA A 29 8.38 5.25 -9.35
C ALA A 29 8.73 5.70 -10.77
N PHE A 30 8.01 6.69 -11.30
CA PHE A 30 8.32 7.30 -12.60
C PHE A 30 9.68 8.01 -12.59
N MET A 31 10.03 8.67 -11.49
CA MET A 31 11.35 9.30 -11.35
C MET A 31 12.49 8.28 -11.31
N MET A 32 12.26 7.12 -10.69
CA MET A 32 13.19 6.00 -10.70
C MET A 32 13.34 5.39 -12.10
N MET A 33 12.28 5.38 -12.92
CA MET A 33 12.32 4.95 -14.33
C MET A 33 13.13 5.94 -15.20
N GLY A 34 12.94 7.26 -15.00
CA GLY A 34 13.57 8.33 -15.79
C GLY A 34 15.09 8.47 -15.60
N ALA A 35 15.68 7.77 -14.63
CA ALA A 35 17.14 7.74 -14.38
C ALA A 35 17.94 6.95 -15.45
N GLY A 36 17.34 6.61 -16.60
CA GLY A 36 18.05 6.03 -17.75
C GLY A 36 18.46 4.56 -17.58
N HIS A 37 17.76 3.83 -16.70
CA HIS A 37 18.28 2.57 -16.16
C HIS A 37 17.31 1.37 -16.22
N GLY A 38 16.10 1.52 -16.76
CA GLY A 38 15.23 0.37 -17.05
C GLY A 38 14.65 -0.37 -15.83
N TRP A 39 14.73 0.22 -14.63
CA TRP A 39 14.06 -0.32 -13.44
C TRP A 39 12.58 0.07 -13.46
N VAL A 40 11.76 -0.75 -14.11
CA VAL A 40 10.34 -0.44 -14.39
C VAL A 40 9.41 -1.14 -13.40
N THR A 41 9.90 -2.13 -12.65
CA THR A 41 9.11 -2.86 -11.64
C THR A 41 8.35 -1.91 -10.69
N PRO A 42 8.98 -0.89 -10.05
CA PRO A 42 8.26 0.03 -9.17
C PRO A 42 7.10 0.76 -9.86
N PHE A 43 7.26 1.11 -11.14
CA PHE A 43 6.24 1.82 -11.92
C PHE A 43 4.99 0.97 -12.10
N TRP A 44 5.16 -0.28 -12.56
CA TRP A 44 4.03 -1.19 -12.77
C TRP A 44 3.29 -1.51 -11.47
N PHE A 45 4.01 -1.73 -10.38
CA PHE A 45 3.40 -1.98 -9.07
C PHE A 45 2.67 -0.76 -8.51
N SER A 46 3.21 0.44 -8.70
CA SER A 46 2.56 1.69 -8.27
C SER A 46 1.19 1.92 -8.91
N LEU A 47 0.91 1.36 -10.10
CA LEU A 47 -0.44 1.38 -10.68
C LEU A 47 -1.46 0.65 -9.80
N GLY A 48 -1.07 -0.49 -9.21
CA GLY A 48 -1.89 -1.21 -8.24
C GLY A 48 -2.21 -0.37 -6.99
N GLY A 49 -1.34 0.60 -6.67
CA GLY A 49 -1.54 1.57 -5.60
C GLY A 49 -2.85 2.36 -5.70
N PHE A 50 -3.35 2.64 -6.92
CA PHE A 50 -4.61 3.38 -7.10
C PHE A 50 -5.82 2.67 -6.51
N VAL A 51 -5.75 1.34 -6.36
CA VAL A 51 -6.76 0.56 -5.65
C VAL A 51 -6.30 0.31 -4.22
N ALA A 52 -5.04 -0.11 -4.02
CA ALA A 52 -4.54 -0.55 -2.73
C ALA A 52 -4.58 0.56 -1.66
N PHE A 53 -4.17 1.79 -1.99
CA PHE A 53 -4.15 2.91 -1.04
C PHE A 53 -5.56 3.33 -0.59
N PRO A 54 -6.53 3.63 -1.47
CA PRO A 54 -7.89 3.93 -1.04
C PRO A 54 -8.52 2.79 -0.23
N VAL A 55 -8.38 1.54 -0.67
CA VAL A 55 -8.98 0.40 0.04
C VAL A 55 -8.34 0.20 1.41
N GLY A 56 -7.01 0.33 1.53
CA GLY A 56 -6.29 0.25 2.81
C GLY A 56 -6.73 1.33 3.80
N ILE A 57 -6.86 2.58 3.34
CA ILE A 57 -7.35 3.69 4.19
C ILE A 57 -8.81 3.47 4.58
N TRP A 58 -9.66 3.07 3.63
CA TRP A 58 -11.07 2.78 3.91
C TRP A 58 -11.23 1.68 4.97
N ALA A 59 -10.46 0.60 4.83
CA ALA A 59 -10.41 -0.49 5.79
C ALA A 59 -10.04 0.01 7.20
N LEU A 60 -9.10 0.94 7.30
CA LEU A 60 -8.64 1.49 8.58
C LEU A 60 -9.69 2.35 9.27
N VAL A 61 -10.47 3.14 8.53
CA VAL A 61 -11.49 4.04 9.09
C VAL A 61 -12.86 3.38 9.29
N ALA A 62 -13.10 2.24 8.64
CA ALA A 62 -14.33 1.46 8.75
C ALA A 62 -14.08 -0.04 8.96
N PRO A 63 -13.30 -0.45 9.99
CA PRO A 63 -12.82 -1.83 10.14
C PRO A 63 -13.94 -2.85 10.39
N ALA A 64 -15.09 -2.42 10.90
CA ALA A 64 -16.24 -3.29 11.17
C ALA A 64 -17.05 -3.66 9.91
N ARG A 65 -16.74 -3.07 8.74
CA ARG A 65 -17.54 -3.28 7.51
C ARG A 65 -17.21 -4.54 6.73
N LEU A 66 -16.03 -5.14 6.94
CA LEU A 66 -15.63 -6.37 6.27
C LEU A 66 -15.53 -7.54 7.26
N HIS A 67 -15.72 -8.74 6.74
CA HIS A 67 -15.47 -9.96 7.48
C HIS A 67 -13.95 -10.19 7.65
N PRO A 68 -13.44 -10.68 8.80
CA PRO A 68 -12.02 -10.97 9.00
C PRO A 68 -11.37 -11.83 7.93
N ARG A 69 -12.12 -12.77 7.34
CA ARG A 69 -11.67 -13.59 6.20
C ARG A 69 -11.33 -12.75 4.96
N VAL A 70 -12.05 -11.65 4.72
CA VAL A 70 -11.75 -10.72 3.61
C VAL A 70 -10.44 -9.99 3.89
N TYR A 71 -10.23 -9.53 5.12
CA TYR A 71 -8.95 -8.93 5.50
C TYR A 71 -7.78 -9.90 5.36
N ALA A 72 -7.96 -11.16 5.79
CA ALA A 72 -6.94 -12.19 5.62
C ALA A 72 -6.61 -12.42 4.13
N ALA A 73 -7.63 -12.48 3.26
CA ALA A 73 -7.41 -12.60 1.82
C ALA A 73 -6.67 -11.40 1.21
N LEU A 74 -6.99 -10.17 1.64
CA LEU A 74 -6.30 -8.96 1.21
C LEU A 74 -4.85 -8.91 1.70
N LEU A 75 -4.56 -9.39 2.91
CA LEU A 75 -3.20 -9.52 3.43
C LEU A 75 -2.40 -10.58 2.68
N LEU A 76 -3.01 -11.71 2.32
CA LEU A 76 -2.38 -12.71 1.46
C LEU A 76 -2.07 -12.15 0.07
N LEU A 77 -2.98 -11.35 -0.50
CA LEU A 77 -2.74 -10.65 -1.76
C LEU A 77 -1.60 -9.64 -1.64
N ALA A 78 -1.48 -8.94 -0.51
CA ALA A 78 -0.35 -8.04 -0.24
C ALA A 78 0.98 -8.78 -0.22
N LEU A 79 1.05 -9.90 0.50
CA LEU A 79 2.26 -10.74 0.54
C LEU A 79 2.61 -11.31 -0.84
N ALA A 80 1.61 -11.73 -1.62
CA ALA A 80 1.83 -12.18 -2.99
C ALA A 80 2.37 -11.06 -3.87
N SER A 81 1.87 -9.83 -3.71
CA SER A 81 2.35 -8.65 -4.42
C SER A 81 3.79 -8.33 -4.03
N ASP A 82 4.15 -8.41 -2.74
CA ASP A 82 5.53 -8.18 -2.29
C ASP A 82 6.50 -9.23 -2.79
N TYR A 83 6.08 -10.50 -2.83
CA TYR A 83 6.88 -11.56 -3.41
C TYR A 83 7.12 -11.32 -4.91
N GLN A 84 6.08 -10.97 -5.65
CA GLN A 84 6.20 -10.67 -7.08
C GLN A 84 7.08 -9.44 -7.32
N LEU A 85 6.93 -8.39 -6.51
CA LEU A 85 7.77 -7.20 -6.55
C LEU A 85 9.25 -7.57 -6.35
N TYR A 86 9.54 -8.39 -5.33
CA TYR A 86 10.87 -8.88 -5.05
C TYR A 86 11.43 -9.69 -6.22
N ALA A 87 10.68 -10.67 -6.74
CA ALA A 87 11.12 -11.52 -7.84
C ALA A 87 11.41 -10.72 -9.12
N MET A 88 10.58 -9.72 -9.44
CA MET A 88 10.81 -8.87 -10.61
C MET A 88 11.98 -7.89 -10.38
N SER A 89 12.14 -7.37 -9.16
CA SER A 89 13.27 -6.50 -8.82
C SER A 89 14.61 -7.27 -8.84
N ASP A 90 14.61 -8.52 -8.41
CA ASP A 90 15.79 -9.40 -8.45
C ASP A 90 16.18 -9.71 -9.90
N ALA A 91 15.20 -10.00 -10.76
CA ALA A 91 15.41 -10.22 -12.19
C ALA A 91 15.94 -8.97 -12.92
N GLU A 92 15.54 -7.77 -12.51
CA GLU A 92 16.06 -6.51 -13.06
C GLU A 92 17.48 -6.20 -12.53
N GLY A 93 17.85 -6.69 -11.35
CA GLY A 93 19.22 -6.65 -10.82
C GLY A 93 19.49 -5.56 -9.77
N TRP A 94 20.17 -5.94 -8.69
CA TRP A 94 20.38 -5.11 -7.50
C TRP A 94 21.12 -3.77 -7.73
N GLN A 95 21.95 -3.70 -8.78
CA GLN A 95 22.72 -2.49 -9.10
C GLN A 95 21.82 -1.28 -9.39
N TYR A 96 20.60 -1.51 -9.86
CA TYR A 96 19.63 -0.44 -10.12
C TYR A 96 19.04 0.14 -8.84
N PHE A 97 18.80 -0.72 -7.84
CA PHE A 97 18.32 -0.30 -6.53
C PHE A 97 19.31 0.65 -5.84
N GLN A 98 20.62 0.39 -5.98
CA GLN A 98 21.69 1.21 -5.42
C GLN A 98 21.79 2.60 -6.07
N ARG A 99 21.58 2.71 -7.38
CA ARG A 99 21.66 4.00 -8.10
C ARG A 99 20.50 4.92 -7.76
N ALA A 100 19.32 4.35 -7.53
CA ALA A 100 18.12 5.08 -7.13
C ALA A 100 17.94 5.17 -5.60
N ALA A 101 18.94 4.73 -4.81
CA ALA A 101 18.81 4.41 -3.38
C ALA A 101 17.91 5.34 -2.54
N PRO A 102 18.08 6.68 -2.51
CA PRO A 102 17.22 7.53 -1.69
C PRO A 102 15.75 7.48 -2.12
N PHE A 103 15.46 7.41 -3.41
CA PHE A 103 14.10 7.27 -3.93
C PHE A 103 13.54 5.86 -3.72
N SER A 104 14.39 4.83 -3.85
CA SER A 104 14.01 3.43 -3.62
C SER A 104 13.46 3.20 -2.22
N PHE A 105 14.16 3.71 -1.20
CA PHE A 105 13.72 3.55 0.19
C PHE A 105 12.44 4.34 0.48
N PHE A 106 12.32 5.56 -0.07
CA PHE A 106 11.11 6.36 0.10
C PHE A 106 9.90 5.71 -0.59
N TRP A 107 10.10 5.18 -1.79
CA TRP A 107 9.08 4.44 -2.52
C TRP A 107 8.64 3.18 -1.78
N LEU A 108 9.57 2.36 -1.26
CA LEU A 108 9.25 1.16 -0.48
C LEU A 108 8.49 1.50 0.81
N ALA A 109 8.89 2.57 1.50
CA ALA A 109 8.19 3.05 2.68
C ALA A 109 6.74 3.41 2.34
N LEU A 110 6.54 4.15 1.24
CA LEU A 110 5.21 4.52 0.77
C LEU A 110 4.39 3.30 0.34
N TRP A 111 4.98 2.39 -0.43
CA TRP A 111 4.39 1.11 -0.83
C TRP A 111 3.89 0.31 0.37
N SER A 112 4.64 0.29 1.47
CA SER A 112 4.27 -0.50 2.66
C SER A 112 3.08 0.08 3.44
N LEU A 113 2.74 1.37 3.27
CA LEU A 113 1.74 2.05 4.12
C LEU A 113 0.34 1.43 4.01
N TRP A 114 -0.10 1.06 2.81
CA TRP A 114 -1.44 0.51 2.62
C TRP A 114 -1.58 -0.89 3.25
N GLN A 115 -0.49 -1.66 3.30
CA GLN A 115 -0.44 -2.97 3.95
C GLN A 115 -0.55 -2.84 5.47
N LEU A 116 0.19 -1.88 6.04
CA LEU A 116 0.09 -1.55 7.47
C LEU A 116 -1.32 -1.10 7.85
N ALA A 117 -1.99 -0.33 6.98
CA ALA A 117 -3.39 0.06 7.17
C ALA A 117 -4.31 -1.17 7.21
N PHE A 118 -4.14 -2.13 6.30
CA PHE A 118 -4.91 -3.39 6.33
C PHE A 118 -4.62 -4.25 7.55
N LEU A 119 -3.36 -4.41 7.92
CA LEU A 119 -2.97 -5.19 9.10
C LEU A 119 -3.62 -4.61 10.35
N ARG A 120 -3.55 -3.28 10.51
CA ARG A 120 -4.21 -2.61 11.64
C ARG A 120 -5.72 -2.76 11.61
N ALA A 121 -6.36 -2.63 10.46
CA ALA A 121 -7.80 -2.85 10.31
C ALA A 121 -8.21 -4.28 10.69
N PHE A 122 -7.44 -5.28 10.25
CA PHE A 122 -7.64 -6.69 10.58
C PHE A 122 -7.57 -6.95 12.08
N LEU A 123 -6.54 -6.43 12.75
CA LEU A 123 -6.38 -6.59 14.21
C LEU A 123 -7.53 -5.94 14.98
N ILE A 124 -8.03 -4.79 14.54
CA ILE A 124 -9.22 -4.15 15.14
C ILE A 124 -10.45 -5.04 14.92
N ALA A 125 -10.68 -5.51 13.70
CA ALA A 125 -11.83 -6.35 13.36
C ALA A 125 -11.83 -7.71 14.10
N LEU A 126 -10.66 -8.28 14.37
CA LEU A 126 -10.53 -9.49 15.19
C LEU A 126 -10.88 -9.21 16.66
N ARG A 127 -10.30 -8.15 17.24
CA ARG A 127 -10.54 -7.77 18.64
C ARG A 127 -12.01 -7.51 18.90
N ASP A 128 -12.67 -6.75 18.03
CA ASP A 128 -14.06 -6.35 18.21
C ASP A 128 -15.06 -7.53 18.06
N ARG A 129 -14.61 -8.70 17.56
CA ARG A 129 -15.42 -9.94 17.51
C ARG A 129 -15.14 -10.90 18.66
N ALA A 130 -14.04 -10.72 19.37
CA ALA A 130 -13.67 -11.52 20.53
C ALA A 130 -14.23 -10.94 21.84
N ALA A 131 -14.69 -9.68 21.82
CA ALA A 131 -15.36 -8.97 22.92
C ALA A 131 -16.89 -9.12 22.81
#